data_AF-S2KIN0-F1
#
_entry.id   AF-S2KIN0-F1
#
_cell.length_a   1.000
_cell.length_b   1.000
_cell.length_c   1.000
_cell.angle_alpha   90.00
_cell.angle_beta   90.00
_cell.angle_gamma   90.00
#
_symmetry.space_group_name_H-M   'P 1'
#
loop_
_entity.id
_entity.type
_entity.pdbx_description
1 polymer ?
#
loop_
_entity_poly.entity_id
_entity_poly.type
_entity_poly.pdbx_seq_one_letter_code
_entity_poly.pdbx_strand_id
1 'polypeptide(L)'
;MHATHESSTHRDTHAWQSALDRALAAHDDVVALAHYSHVANAFPSSSPNPYTQEHPLLDYRKLKAWAIHRGWYVRPAPERASQEEKYRPPVRFTRQPRSLSQRTH
;
A
#
# COMPACT_ATOMS: atom_id res chain seq x y z
N MET A 1 27.29 -19.93 -7.28
CA MET A 1 27.20 -18.57 -6.72
C MET A 1 25.81 -18.01 -7.06
N HIS A 2 24.79 -18.19 -6.22
CA HIS A 2 23.44 -17.63 -6.44
C HIS A 2 23.06 -16.82 -5.21
N ALA A 3 23.47 -15.57 -5.16
CA ALA A 3 23.06 -14.63 -4.12
C ALA A 3 23.03 -13.25 -4.75
N THR A 4 21.83 -12.76 -5.11
CA THR A 4 21.40 -11.35 -5.26
C THR A 4 20.23 -11.23 -6.25
N HIS A 5 19.06 -11.75 -5.88
CA HIS A 5 17.81 -11.23 -6.45
C HIS A 5 16.86 -10.75 -5.36
N GLU A 6 16.88 -11.38 -4.18
CA GLU A 6 16.03 -10.97 -3.04
C GLU A 6 16.45 -9.62 -2.42
N SER A 7 17.74 -9.30 -2.44
CA SER A 7 18.25 -8.04 -1.87
C SER A 7 17.82 -6.81 -2.67
N SER A 8 17.65 -6.95 -3.99
CA SER A 8 17.24 -5.84 -4.86
C SER A 8 15.76 -5.52 -4.64
N THR A 9 14.88 -6.53 -4.76
CA THR A 9 13.44 -6.36 -4.54
C THR A 9 13.11 -5.86 -3.13
N HIS A 10 13.86 -6.29 -2.11
CA HIS A 10 13.65 -5.82 -0.74
C HIS A 10 14.13 -4.38 -0.54
N ARG A 11 15.26 -3.99 -1.16
CA ARG A 11 15.74 -2.59 -1.16
C ARG A 11 14.77 -1.67 -1.89
N ASP A 12 14.22 -2.13 -3.00
CA ASP A 12 13.21 -1.40 -3.76
C ASP A 12 11.91 -1.26 -2.95
N THR A 13 11.47 -2.32 -2.27
CA THR A 13 10.27 -2.31 -1.40
C THR A 13 10.39 -1.23 -0.31
N HIS A 14 11.52 -1.17 0.40
CA HIS A 14 11.73 -0.16 1.43
C HIS A 14 11.78 1.27 0.88
N ALA A 15 12.34 1.47 -0.32
CA ALA A 15 12.34 2.76 -0.99
C ALA A 15 10.90 3.19 -1.35
N TRP A 16 10.08 2.28 -1.88
CA TRP A 16 8.67 2.52 -2.17
C TRP A 16 7.85 2.83 -0.92
N GLN A 17 8.06 2.09 0.18
CA GLN A 17 7.41 2.39 1.46
C GLN A 17 7.79 3.77 2.00
N SER A 18 9.08 4.14 1.89
CA SER A 18 9.56 5.45 2.35
C SER A 18 9.02 6.59 1.49
N ALA A 19 8.91 6.39 0.17
CA ALA A 19 8.30 7.35 -0.73
C ALA A 19 6.81 7.53 -0.45
N LEU A 20 6.08 6.42 -0.20
CA LEU A 20 4.67 6.45 0.20
C LEU A 20 4.47 7.17 1.53
N ASP A 21 5.32 6.89 2.53
CA ASP A 21 5.30 7.55 3.83
C ASP A 21 5.45 9.07 3.71
N ARG A 22 6.47 9.51 2.95
CA ARG A 22 6.71 10.94 2.70
C ARG A 22 5.56 11.59 1.95
N ALA A 23 5.01 10.91 0.93
CA ALA A 23 3.87 11.41 0.17
C ALA A 23 2.63 11.59 1.05
N LEU A 24 2.33 10.63 1.92
CA LEU A 24 1.22 10.71 2.87
C LEU A 24 1.47 11.77 3.95
N ALA A 25 2.70 11.91 4.44
CA ALA A 25 3.06 12.92 5.44
C ALA A 25 2.97 14.35 4.87
N ALA A 26 3.36 14.55 3.61
CA ALA A 26 3.20 15.81 2.88
C ALA A 26 1.75 16.09 2.45
N HIS A 27 0.85 15.10 2.58
CA HIS A 27 -0.56 15.26 2.27
C HIS A 27 -1.28 15.89 3.47
N ASP A 28 -1.64 17.16 3.35
CA ASP A 28 -2.37 17.90 4.39
C ASP A 28 -3.85 17.52 4.51
N ASP A 29 -4.40 16.82 3.51
CA ASP A 29 -5.81 16.39 3.53
C ASP A 29 -6.05 15.19 4.47
N VAL A 30 -7.32 15.03 4.87
CA VAL A 30 -7.82 13.87 5.62
C VAL A 30 -7.83 12.61 4.75
N VAL A 31 -7.89 12.74 3.43
CA VAL A 31 -7.97 11.64 2.47
C VAL A 31 -6.86 11.75 1.43
N ALA A 32 -6.12 10.66 1.22
CA ALA A 32 -5.16 10.53 0.14
C ALA A 32 -5.48 9.30 -0.72
N LEU A 33 -5.16 9.35 -2.01
CA LEU A 33 -5.35 8.24 -2.96
C LEU A 33 -4.00 7.84 -3.55
N ALA A 34 -3.71 6.54 -3.58
CA ALA A 34 -2.52 6.00 -4.20
C ALA A 34 -2.88 4.96 -5.26
N HIS A 35 -2.11 4.95 -6.35
CA HIS A 35 -2.25 3.93 -7.40
C HIS A 35 -1.89 2.55 -6.87
N TYR A 36 -2.63 1.54 -7.33
CA TYR A 36 -2.42 0.15 -6.92
C TYR A 36 -0.97 -0.31 -7.13
N SER A 37 -0.36 0.02 -8.28
CA SER A 37 1.01 -0.37 -8.63
C SER A 37 2.05 0.12 -7.62
N HIS A 38 1.99 1.40 -7.21
CA HIS A 38 2.89 1.95 -6.20
C HIS A 38 2.74 1.26 -4.85
N VAL A 39 1.50 0.99 -4.44
CA VAL A 39 1.23 0.33 -3.16
C VAL A 39 1.63 -1.14 -3.22
N ALA A 40 1.42 -1.82 -4.35
CA ALA A 40 1.83 -3.20 -4.57
C ALA A 40 3.36 -3.35 -4.57
N ASN A 41 4.09 -2.38 -5.14
CA ASN A 41 5.56 -2.35 -5.05
C ASN A 41 6.07 -2.07 -3.62
N ALA A 42 5.33 -1.30 -2.82
CA ALA A 42 5.64 -1.07 -1.41
C ALA A 42 5.28 -2.26 -0.51
N PHE A 43 4.26 -3.03 -0.87
CA PHE A 43 3.77 -4.18 -0.10
C PHE A 43 3.51 -5.39 -1.02
N PRO A 44 4.57 -5.96 -1.62
CA PRO A 44 4.41 -7.13 -2.45
C PRO A 44 4.02 -8.34 -1.61
N SER A 45 3.01 -9.05 -2.07
CA SER A 45 2.64 -10.38 -1.60
C SER A 45 3.60 -11.42 -2.16
N SER A 46 3.85 -12.48 -1.39
CA SER A 46 4.61 -13.63 -1.85
C SER A 46 3.86 -14.45 -2.91
N SER A 47 2.56 -14.22 -3.08
CA SER A 47 1.76 -14.87 -4.11
C SER A 47 1.88 -14.13 -5.46
N PRO A 48 1.97 -14.86 -6.58
CA PRO A 48 1.97 -14.25 -7.90
C PRO A 48 0.62 -13.56 -8.15
N ASN A 49 0.64 -12.46 -8.91
CA ASN A 49 -0.57 -11.76 -9.29
C ASN A 49 -1.29 -12.50 -10.43
N PRO A 50 -2.54 -12.96 -10.24
CA PRO A 50 -3.25 -13.73 -11.25
C PRO A 50 -3.76 -12.88 -12.43
N TYR A 51 -3.70 -11.55 -12.32
CA TYR A 51 -4.27 -10.64 -13.32
C TYR A 51 -3.23 -9.92 -14.19
N THR A 52 -1.97 -9.80 -13.74
CA THR A 52 -0.88 -9.20 -14.51
C THR A 52 0.47 -9.70 -13.99
N GLN A 53 1.46 -9.79 -14.87
CA GLN A 53 2.85 -10.07 -14.47
C GLN A 53 3.67 -8.80 -14.22
N GLU A 54 3.14 -7.63 -14.58
CA GLU A 54 3.88 -6.35 -14.53
C GLU A 54 4.03 -5.81 -13.10
N HIS A 55 3.09 -6.16 -12.20
CA HIS A 55 3.11 -5.72 -10.81
C HIS A 55 2.79 -6.88 -9.86
N PRO A 56 3.48 -6.96 -8.71
CA PRO A 56 3.21 -7.97 -7.71
C PRO A 56 1.78 -7.85 -7.17
N LEU A 57 1.27 -8.91 -6.56
CA LEU A 57 -0.01 -8.87 -5.88
C LEU A 57 0.16 -8.04 -4.60
N LEU A 58 -0.76 -7.12 -4.32
CA LEU A 58 -0.73 -6.34 -3.10
C LEU A 58 -1.04 -7.19 -1.85
N ASP A 59 -0.13 -7.19 -0.86
CA ASP A 59 -0.38 -7.70 0.48
C ASP A 59 -1.16 -6.66 1.32
N TYR A 60 -2.49 -6.73 1.24
CA TYR A 60 -3.38 -5.86 1.99
C TYR A 60 -3.21 -5.98 3.52
N ARG A 61 -2.74 -7.12 4.04
CA ARG A 61 -2.56 -7.29 5.49
C ARG A 61 -1.36 -6.48 5.96
N LYS A 62 -0.23 -6.59 5.27
CA LYS A 62 0.97 -5.78 5.55
C LYS A 62 0.70 -4.29 5.39
N LEU A 63 0.04 -3.90 4.30
CA LEU A 63 -0.35 -2.51 4.05
C LEU A 63 -1.22 -1.96 5.18
N LYS A 64 -2.26 -2.70 5.60
CA LYS A 64 -3.16 -2.27 6.66
C LYS A 64 -2.43 -2.10 7.99
N ALA A 65 -1.57 -3.06 8.37
CA ALA A 65 -0.77 -2.97 9.59
C ALA A 65 0.18 -1.76 9.57
N TRP A 66 0.88 -1.56 8.45
CA TRP A 66 1.80 -0.43 8.25
C TRP A 66 1.09 0.92 8.33
N ALA A 67 -0.11 1.02 7.74
CA ALA A 67 -0.88 2.25 7.71
C ALA A 67 -1.48 2.57 9.08
N ILE A 68 -2.02 1.57 9.80
CA ILE A 68 -2.55 1.75 11.16
C ILE A 68 -1.46 2.27 12.10
N HIS A 69 -0.24 1.73 12.00
CA HIS A 69 0.89 2.19 12.81
C HIS A 69 1.22 3.68 12.59
N ARG A 70 0.84 4.24 11.43
CA ARG A 70 1.04 5.64 11.03
C ARG A 70 -0.22 6.49 11.18
N GLY A 71 -1.28 5.96 11.78
CA GLY A 71 -2.54 6.66 11.96
C GLY A 71 -3.36 6.80 10.67
N TRP A 72 -3.21 5.88 9.72
CA TRP A 72 -3.98 5.83 8.48
C TRP A 72 -4.89 4.60 8.43
N TYR A 73 -6.12 4.80 7.99
CA TYR A 73 -7.04 3.74 7.58
C TYR A 73 -6.97 3.53 6.08
N VAL A 74 -6.92 2.27 5.65
CA VAL A 74 -6.77 1.90 4.25
C VAL A 74 -7.98 1.14 3.76
N ARG A 75 -8.50 1.52 2.59
CA ARG A 75 -9.54 0.78 1.88
C ARG A 75 -9.28 0.79 0.37
N PRO A 76 -9.63 -0.30 -0.36
CA PRO A 76 -9.75 -0.22 -1.81
C PRO A 76 -10.81 0.84 -2.17
N ALA A 77 -10.56 1.61 -3.22
CA ALA A 77 -11.50 2.59 -3.77
C ALA A 77 -11.91 2.22 -5.21
N PRO A 78 -12.66 1.12 -5.41
CA PRO A 78 -13.11 0.70 -6.73
C PRO A 78 -14.00 1.75 -7.41
N GLU A 79 -14.65 2.61 -6.64
CA GLU A 79 -15.43 3.74 -7.16
C GLU A 79 -14.56 4.80 -7.87
N ARG A 80 -13.24 4.76 -7.68
CA ARG A 80 -12.24 5.62 -8.34
C ARG A 80 -11.43 4.89 -9.40
N ALA A 81 -11.69 3.59 -9.62
CA ALA A 81 -10.98 2.79 -10.59
C ALA A 81 -11.55 3.03 -12.00
N SER A 82 -10.67 3.13 -12.99
CA SER A 82 -11.05 3.04 -14.40
C SER A 82 -11.52 1.62 -14.74
N GLN A 83 -12.20 1.41 -15.88
CA GLN A 83 -12.62 0.06 -16.29
C GLN A 83 -11.46 -0.94 -16.41
N GLU A 84 -10.27 -0.46 -16.79
CA GLU A 84 -9.03 -1.24 -16.88
C GLU A 84 -8.42 -1.58 -15.51
N GLU A 85 -8.83 -0.87 -14.46
CA GLU A 85 -8.38 -1.02 -13.07
C GLU A 85 -9.41 -1.78 -12.21
N LYS A 86 -10.45 -2.36 -12.81
CA LYS A 86 -11.55 -3.06 -12.11
C LYS A 86 -11.06 -4.10 -11.09
N TYR A 87 -9.96 -4.79 -11.39
CA TYR A 87 -9.35 -5.81 -10.52
C TYR A 87 -8.16 -5.30 -9.70
N ARG A 88 -7.75 -4.06 -9.91
CA ARG A 88 -6.60 -3.40 -9.26
C ARG A 88 -7.00 -1.98 -8.85
N PRO A 89 -8.05 -1.83 -8.03
CA PRO A 89 -8.55 -0.51 -7.71
C PRO A 89 -7.50 0.28 -6.93
N PRO A 90 -7.47 1.62 -7.09
CA PRO A 90 -6.61 2.47 -6.30
C PRO A 90 -6.93 2.33 -4.81
N VAL A 91 -5.93 2.63 -4.00
CA VAL A 91 -5.99 2.47 -2.55
C VAL A 91 -6.21 3.84 -1.94
N ARG A 92 -7.28 3.97 -1.15
CA ARG A 92 -7.61 5.18 -0.40
C ARG A 92 -7.08 5.07 1.02
N PHE A 93 -6.32 6.08 1.40
CA PHE A 93 -5.84 6.35 2.75
C PHE A 93 -6.72 7.41 3.38
N THR A 94 -7.11 7.23 4.63
CA THR A 94 -7.88 8.21 5.40
C THR A 94 -7.20 8.38 6.74
N ARG A 95 -6.87 9.61 7.14
CA ARG A 95 -6.30 9.88 8.46
C ARG A 95 -7.28 9.39 9.51
N GLN A 96 -6.79 8.57 10.43
CA GLN A 96 -7.57 8.24 11.62
C GLN A 96 -7.64 9.50 12.48
N PRO A 97 -8.84 9.93 12.90
CA PRO A 97 -8.93 10.95 13.93
C PRO A 97 -8.17 10.43 15.15
N ARG A 98 -7.33 11.26 15.77
CA ARG A 98 -6.51 10.91 16.95
C ARG A 98 -7.32 10.39 18.17
N SER A 99 -8.63 10.29 18.05
CA SER A 99 -9.50 9.62 19.01
C SER A 99 -9.41 8.10 18.87
N LEU A 100 -8.76 7.49 19.88
CA LEU A 100 -8.88 6.10 20.31
C LEU A 100 -7.96 5.06 19.63
N SER A 101 -6.67 5.17 19.94
CA SER A 101 -5.88 3.98 20.35
C SER A 101 -6.34 3.41 21.70
N GLN A 102 -7.63 3.45 22.04
CA GLN A 102 -8.15 2.91 23.29
C GLN A 102 -9.41 2.09 23.06
N ARG A 103 -9.37 0.87 23.62
CA ARG A 103 -10.43 -0.16 23.78
C ARG A 103 -10.56 -1.09 22.58
N THR A 104 -10.45 -2.41 22.73
CA THR A 104 -10.51 -3.28 23.92
C THR A 104 -10.01 -4.68 23.48
N HIS A 105 -9.11 -5.29 24.26
CA HIS A 105 -9.30 -6.49 25.11
C HIS A 105 -9.28 -7.83 24.37
#